data_AF-A0A1V5WJR3-F1
#
_entry.id   AF-A0A1V5WJR3-F1
#
_cell.length_a   1.000
_cell.length_b   1.000
_cell.length_c   1.000
_cell.angle_alpha   90.00
_cell.angle_beta   90.00
_cell.angle_gamma   90.00
#
_symmetry.space_group_name_H-M   'P 1'
#
loop_
_entity.id
_entity.type
_entity.pdbx_description
1 polymer ?
#
loop_
_entity_poly.entity_id
_entity_poly.type
_entity_poly.pdbx_seq_one_letter_code
_entity_poly.pdbx_strand_id
1 'polypeptide(L)'
;MKPCKQVFVLFLLIVVTLTAFAGERTIPVDIYILVDKSLSMEEPGKFESMHPWVRDYLAKQVLIPGDFISIYQFYGETDHLLSLTIQSDTDRQTVINTINSIKPDGPYTDIGLALDSLKKDLDSTAPNNRYKILLLLTDLRHEAPWSSRYAGLQESYESPYLAEARVIPHDSWYEITLDMDIQDKVIQTSGELFSAILETAETPRAEETPEGTVAMENDDRDSTNSDDKTVNSARPEDDPLPVPLSVVLLSLLIIALLAVGIPAARKMKNARDNREETSENR
;
A
#
# COMPACT_ATOMS: atom_id res chain seq x y z
N MET A 1 -51.17 19.87 -0.09
CA MET A 1 -49.87 19.63 -0.77
C MET A 1 -49.70 18.13 -0.97
N LYS A 2 -49.38 17.67 -2.18
CA LYS A 2 -49.52 16.27 -2.61
C LYS A 2 -48.51 15.36 -1.86
N PRO A 3 -48.94 14.25 -1.21
CA PRO A 3 -48.08 13.37 -0.41
C PRO A 3 -46.94 12.74 -1.22
N CYS A 4 -47.10 12.65 -2.55
CA CYS A 4 -46.10 12.14 -3.48
C CYS A 4 -44.78 12.95 -3.48
N LYS A 5 -44.84 14.28 -3.23
CA LYS A 5 -43.64 15.13 -3.19
C LYS A 5 -42.85 14.94 -1.89
N GLN A 6 -43.53 14.70 -0.77
CA GLN A 6 -42.89 14.47 0.53
C GLN A 6 -42.24 13.08 0.63
N VAL A 7 -42.88 12.05 0.07
CA VAL A 7 -42.30 10.70 0.00
C VAL A 7 -41.06 10.68 -0.90
N PHE A 8 -41.08 11.41 -2.01
CA PHE A 8 -39.91 11.54 -2.90
C PHE A 8 -38.73 12.25 -2.22
N VAL A 9 -38.99 13.33 -1.47
CA VAL A 9 -37.94 14.03 -0.71
C VAL A 9 -37.36 13.13 0.39
N LEU A 10 -38.21 12.38 1.11
CA LEU A 10 -37.75 11.44 2.13
C LEU A 10 -36.90 10.31 1.53
N PHE A 11 -37.33 9.76 0.38
CA PHE A 11 -36.56 8.75 -0.35
C PHE A 11 -35.20 9.29 -0.82
N LEU A 12 -35.16 10.51 -1.36
CA LEU A 12 -33.92 11.16 -1.77
C LEU A 12 -32.97 11.37 -0.58
N LEU A 13 -33.50 11.76 0.58
CA LEU A 13 -32.74 12.00 1.79
C LEU A 13 -32.13 10.70 2.35
N ILE A 14 -32.89 9.59 2.29
CA ILE A 14 -32.40 8.25 2.65
C ILE A 14 -31.28 7.80 1.71
N VAL A 15 -31.44 7.96 0.39
CA VAL A 15 -30.41 7.59 -0.59
C VAL A 15 -29.13 8.40 -0.37
N VAL A 16 -29.23 9.70 -0.10
CA VAL A 16 -28.06 10.56 0.20
C VAL A 16 -27.35 10.11 1.48
N THR A 17 -28.07 9.71 2.53
CA THR A 17 -27.46 9.20 3.77
C THR A 17 -26.79 7.84 3.59
N LEU A 18 -27.27 7.00 2.67
CA LEU A 18 -26.64 5.70 2.37
C LEU A 18 -25.35 5.83 1.54
N THR A 19 -25.23 6.89 0.74
CA THR A 19 -24.00 7.20 -0.01
C THR A 19 -22.98 8.02 0.79
N ALA A 20 -23.33 8.47 2.00
CA ALA A 20 -22.45 9.30 2.83
C ALA A 20 -21.27 8.52 3.45
N PHE A 21 -21.32 7.19 3.45
CA PHE A 21 -20.21 6.31 3.87
C PHE A 21 -19.32 5.91 2.69
N ALA A 22 -19.10 6.81 1.74
CA ALA A 22 -18.23 6.54 0.60
C ALA A 22 -16.76 6.79 0.97
N GLY A 23 -16.00 5.69 1.12
CA GLY A 23 -14.53 5.73 1.06
C GLY A 23 -13.76 5.30 2.32
N GLU A 24 -14.42 4.93 3.41
CA GLU A 24 -13.70 4.44 4.59
C GLU A 24 -13.26 2.99 4.40
N ARG A 25 -11.98 2.72 4.68
CA ARG A 25 -11.44 1.36 4.67
C ARG A 25 -12.10 0.54 5.77
N THR A 26 -12.63 -0.62 5.40
CA THR A 26 -13.30 -1.55 6.33
C THR A 26 -12.55 -2.86 6.55
N ILE A 27 -11.50 -3.10 5.76
CA ILE A 27 -10.68 -4.32 5.81
C ILE A 27 -9.42 -4.01 6.63
N PRO A 28 -9.22 -4.69 7.77
CA PRO A 28 -8.00 -4.54 8.55
C PRO A 28 -6.76 -5.04 7.80
N VAL A 29 -5.64 -4.37 8.00
CA VAL A 29 -4.36 -4.70 7.36
C VAL A 29 -3.24 -4.79 8.40
N ASP A 30 -2.09 -5.30 7.98
CA ASP A 30 -0.89 -5.37 8.80
C ASP A 30 0.06 -4.27 8.35
N ILE A 31 0.39 -3.34 9.24
CA ILE A 31 1.15 -2.14 8.95
C ILE A 31 2.47 -2.20 9.72
N TYR A 32 3.57 -2.21 8.99
CA TYR A 32 4.92 -2.18 9.52
C TYR A 32 5.47 -0.78 9.31
N ILE A 33 5.85 -0.10 10.39
CA ILE A 33 6.35 1.28 10.33
C ILE A 33 7.84 1.26 10.63
N LEU A 34 8.65 1.69 9.68
CA LEU A 34 10.09 1.89 9.86
C LEU A 34 10.36 3.38 9.98
N VAL A 35 10.85 3.81 11.13
CA VAL A 35 11.20 5.20 11.40
C VAL A 35 12.71 5.35 11.35
N ASP A 36 13.18 6.19 10.43
CA ASP A 36 14.57 6.60 10.37
C ASP A 36 14.88 7.48 11.59
N LYS A 37 15.89 7.06 12.34
CA LYS A 37 16.39 7.78 13.51
C LYS A 37 17.84 8.23 13.35
N SER A 38 18.33 8.36 12.12
CA SER A 38 19.64 8.91 11.83
C SER A 38 19.74 10.39 12.27
N LEU A 39 20.96 10.88 12.47
CA LEU A 39 21.24 12.27 12.85
C LEU A 39 20.73 13.26 11.80
N SER A 40 20.66 12.85 10.53
CA SER A 40 20.07 13.68 9.48
C SER A 40 18.61 14.04 9.78
N MET A 41 17.88 13.18 10.49
CA MET A 41 16.50 13.41 10.90
C MET A 41 16.34 14.41 12.06
N GLU A 42 17.45 14.82 12.71
CA GLU A 42 17.46 15.90 13.71
C GLU A 42 17.32 17.28 13.04
N GLU A 43 17.57 17.39 11.74
CA GLU A 43 17.47 18.66 11.01
C GLU A 43 16.07 19.29 11.15
N PRO A 44 15.99 20.64 11.28
CA PRO A 44 14.72 21.33 11.50
C PRO A 44 13.64 20.98 10.48
N GLY A 45 12.40 20.82 10.96
CA GLY A 45 11.24 20.49 10.11
C GLY A 45 11.01 19.00 9.84
N LYS A 46 11.96 18.09 10.12
CA LYS A 46 11.77 16.64 9.90
C LYS A 46 10.87 16.02 10.99
N PHE A 47 11.45 15.66 12.15
CA PHE A 47 10.68 15.09 13.26
C PHE A 47 9.57 16.03 13.76
N GLU A 48 9.78 17.35 13.67
CA GLU A 48 8.78 18.36 14.06
C GLU A 48 7.48 18.29 13.24
N SER A 49 7.55 17.96 11.94
CA SER A 49 6.37 17.81 11.08
C SER A 49 5.89 16.36 11.01
N MET A 50 6.79 15.38 11.14
CA MET A 50 6.46 13.96 11.20
C MET A 50 5.56 13.62 12.40
N HIS A 51 5.85 14.12 13.60
CA HIS A 51 5.04 13.82 14.79
C HIS A 51 3.57 14.27 14.66
N PRO A 52 3.26 15.52 14.22
CA PRO A 52 1.90 15.91 13.88
C PRO A 52 1.25 15.04 12.80
N TRP A 53 1.98 14.66 11.74
CA TRP A 53 1.43 13.78 10.70
C TRP A 53 1.05 12.42 11.26
N VAL A 54 1.93 11.79 12.05
CA VAL A 54 1.66 10.51 12.73
C VAL A 54 0.42 10.64 13.63
N ARG A 55 0.32 11.72 14.41
CA ARG A 55 -0.79 11.95 15.34
C ARG A 55 -2.10 12.22 14.62
N ASP A 56 -2.11 13.14 13.66
CA ASP A 56 -3.33 13.72 13.12
C ASP A 56 -3.83 13.03 11.86
N TYR A 57 -2.93 12.41 11.10
CA TYR A 57 -3.26 11.67 9.89
C TYR A 57 -3.21 10.17 10.14
N LEU A 58 -2.03 9.59 10.40
CA LEU A 58 -1.88 8.14 10.53
C LEU A 58 -2.80 7.60 11.65
N ALA A 59 -2.59 8.06 12.87
CA ALA A 59 -3.27 7.52 14.04
C ALA A 59 -4.75 7.86 14.11
N LYS A 60 -5.22 8.99 13.57
CA LYS A 60 -6.63 9.42 13.66
C LYS A 60 -7.47 9.09 12.44
N GLN A 61 -6.88 9.12 11.23
CA GLN A 61 -7.62 9.03 9.97
C GLN A 61 -7.35 7.72 9.23
N VAL A 62 -6.14 7.17 9.33
CA VAL A 62 -5.73 5.98 8.55
C VAL A 62 -5.95 4.68 9.31
N LEU A 63 -5.56 4.64 10.58
CA LEU A 63 -5.72 3.43 11.39
C LEU A 63 -7.20 3.15 11.65
N ILE A 64 -7.59 1.87 11.61
CA ILE A 64 -8.95 1.43 11.95
C ILE A 64 -8.88 0.27 12.97
N PRO A 65 -9.95 0.04 13.75
CA PRO A 65 -10.01 -1.13 14.62
C PRO A 65 -9.79 -2.43 13.82
N GLY A 66 -8.94 -3.30 14.37
CA GLY A 66 -8.52 -4.56 13.77
C GLY A 66 -7.17 -4.51 13.06
N ASP A 67 -6.59 -3.34 12.78
CA ASP A 67 -5.26 -3.23 12.17
C ASP A 67 -4.20 -3.79 13.10
N PHE A 68 -3.25 -4.54 12.54
CA PHE A 68 -2.03 -4.89 13.24
C PHE A 68 -0.97 -3.84 12.94
N ILE A 69 -0.28 -3.36 13.96
CA ILE A 69 0.79 -2.37 13.85
C ILE A 69 2.05 -2.96 14.46
N SER A 70 3.16 -2.91 13.70
CA SER A 70 4.50 -3.16 14.21
C SER A 70 5.39 -1.96 13.91
N ILE A 71 6.06 -1.41 14.93
CA ILE A 71 6.88 -0.21 14.83
C ILE A 71 8.34 -0.58 15.05
N TYR A 72 9.19 -0.11 14.15
CA TYR A 72 10.62 -0.26 14.18
C TYR A 72 11.28 1.11 14.06
N GLN A 73 12.47 1.22 14.64
CA GLN A 73 13.39 2.33 14.36
C GLN A 73 14.65 1.78 13.70
N PHE A 74 15.29 2.56 12.84
CA PHE A 74 16.54 2.15 12.22
C PHE A 74 17.49 3.32 11.93
N TYR A 75 18.76 2.99 11.78
CA TYR A 75 19.84 3.87 11.31
C TYR A 75 21.01 3.03 10.77
N GLY A 76 21.31 1.91 11.43
CA GLY A 76 22.25 0.89 10.97
C GLY A 76 21.82 -0.50 11.44
N GLU A 77 21.33 -0.59 12.68
CA GLU A 77 20.56 -1.72 13.16
C GLU A 77 19.06 -1.39 13.13
N THR A 78 18.22 -2.42 13.17
CA THR A 78 16.75 -2.29 13.18
C THR A 78 16.21 -2.82 14.49
N ASP A 79 15.63 -1.93 15.28
CA ASP A 79 15.09 -2.26 16.59
C ASP A 79 13.57 -2.29 16.53
N HIS A 80 12.98 -3.38 17.03
CA HIS A 80 11.54 -3.47 17.25
C HIS A 80 11.13 -2.70 18.51
N LEU A 81 10.11 -1.85 18.41
CA LEU A 81 9.65 -0.99 19.50
C LEU A 81 8.27 -1.37 20.04
N LEU A 82 7.36 -1.78 19.15
CA LEU A 82 5.95 -2.04 19.51
C LEU A 82 5.30 -2.98 18.51
N SER A 83 4.53 -3.94 19.00
CA SER A 83 3.53 -4.66 18.19
C SER A 83 2.20 -4.68 18.92
N LEU A 84 1.12 -4.26 18.25
CA LEU A 84 -0.23 -4.34 18.81
C LEU A 84 -1.30 -4.44 17.73
N THR A 85 -2.51 -4.84 18.12
CA THR A 85 -3.69 -4.70 17.27
C THR A 85 -4.52 -3.53 17.76
N ILE A 86 -4.89 -2.62 16.86
CA ILE A 86 -5.70 -1.45 17.18
C ILE A 86 -7.11 -1.91 17.56
N GLN A 87 -7.55 -1.62 18.79
CA GLN A 87 -8.92 -1.89 19.25
C GLN A 87 -9.60 -0.61 19.73
N SER A 88 -8.82 0.37 20.16
CA SER A 88 -9.29 1.55 20.86
C SER A 88 -8.42 2.78 20.60
N ASP A 89 -8.89 3.95 21.03
CA ASP A 89 -8.11 5.19 20.99
C ASP A 89 -6.89 5.14 21.90
N THR A 90 -6.89 4.30 22.94
CA THR A 90 -5.73 4.06 23.80
C THR A 90 -4.59 3.40 23.03
N ASP A 91 -4.91 2.46 22.12
CA ASP A 91 -3.92 1.79 21.28
C ASP A 91 -3.32 2.77 20.27
N ARG A 92 -4.16 3.63 19.68
CA ARG A 92 -3.72 4.73 18.81
C ARG A 92 -2.78 5.69 19.56
N GLN A 93 -3.11 6.03 20.80
CA GLN A 93 -2.25 6.87 21.63
C GLN A 93 -0.92 6.18 21.98
N THR A 94 -0.92 4.86 22.13
CA THR A 94 0.30 4.08 22.34
C THR A 94 1.21 4.17 21.13
N VAL A 95 0.67 4.01 19.91
CA VAL A 95 1.42 4.19 18.65
C VAL A 95 2.03 5.60 18.57
N ILE A 96 1.23 6.64 18.85
CA ILE A 96 1.71 8.03 18.85
C ILE A 96 2.86 8.21 19.85
N ASN A 97 2.70 7.72 21.07
CA ASN A 97 3.71 7.87 22.12
C ASN A 97 5.00 7.12 21.81
N THR A 98 4.90 5.93 21.22
CA THR A 98 6.06 5.14 20.79
C THR A 98 6.85 5.90 19.73
N ILE A 99 6.20 6.41 18.68
CA ILE A 99 6.91 7.15 17.62
C ILE A 99 7.50 8.46 18.18
N ASN A 100 6.75 9.20 19.01
CA ASN A 100 7.26 10.42 19.65
C ASN A 100 8.45 10.19 20.60
N SER A 101 8.67 8.95 21.05
CA SER A 101 9.79 8.62 21.93
C SER A 101 11.09 8.35 21.17
N ILE A 102 11.02 8.19 19.85
CA ILE A 102 12.17 7.97 18.98
C ILE A 102 12.99 9.26 18.95
N LYS A 103 14.32 9.11 19.07
CA LYS A 103 15.27 10.22 19.02
C LYS A 103 16.18 10.05 17.80
N PRO A 104 16.42 11.11 17.01
CA PRO A 104 17.28 11.06 15.85
C PRO A 104 18.76 11.13 16.29
N ASP A 105 19.28 10.04 16.86
CA ASP A 105 20.64 9.95 17.42
C ASP A 105 21.52 8.90 16.73
N GLY A 106 21.05 8.34 15.61
CA GLY A 106 21.75 7.33 14.82
C GLY A 106 22.87 7.91 13.94
N PRO A 107 24.11 7.42 13.99
CA PRO A 107 25.24 7.99 13.25
C PRO A 107 25.23 7.78 11.72
N TYR A 108 24.39 6.91 11.18
CA TYR A 108 24.33 6.54 9.76
C TYR A 108 22.89 6.25 9.34
N THR A 109 22.64 6.03 8.06
CA THR A 109 21.33 5.59 7.55
C THR A 109 21.50 4.42 6.60
N ASP A 110 21.01 3.24 6.99
CA ASP A 110 21.06 2.02 6.19
C ASP A 110 19.65 1.46 5.94
N ILE A 111 19.02 1.98 4.89
CA ILE A 111 17.66 1.59 4.49
C ILE A 111 17.63 0.13 4.04
N GLY A 112 18.64 -0.31 3.28
CA GLY A 112 18.70 -1.68 2.75
C GLY A 112 18.76 -2.72 3.87
N LEU A 113 19.60 -2.51 4.88
CA LEU A 113 19.71 -3.44 6.00
C LEU A 113 18.44 -3.45 6.87
N ALA A 114 17.75 -2.30 6.95
CA ALA A 114 16.48 -2.21 7.65
C ALA A 114 15.37 -3.02 6.97
N LEU A 115 15.31 -2.97 5.63
CA LEU A 115 14.38 -3.78 4.84
C LEU A 115 14.69 -5.29 4.98
N ASP A 116 15.96 -5.68 4.92
CA ASP A 116 16.39 -7.07 5.14
C ASP A 116 16.00 -7.58 6.53
N SER A 117 16.19 -6.75 7.56
CA SER A 117 15.85 -7.08 8.94
C SER A 117 14.35 -7.27 9.12
N LEU A 118 13.55 -6.35 8.57
CA LEU A 118 12.09 -6.49 8.59
C LEU A 118 11.63 -7.74 7.85
N LYS A 119 12.22 -8.06 6.68
CA LYS A 119 11.87 -9.27 5.94
C LYS A 119 12.10 -10.52 6.79
N LYS A 120 13.24 -10.59 7.47
CA LYS A 120 13.56 -11.73 8.34
C LYS A 120 12.52 -11.90 9.45
N ASP A 121 12.06 -10.80 10.03
CA ASP A 121 11.00 -10.83 11.05
C ASP A 121 9.66 -11.30 10.47
N LEU A 122 9.31 -10.84 9.26
CA LEU A 122 8.11 -11.27 8.54
C LEU A 122 8.13 -12.75 8.21
N ASP A 123 9.24 -13.24 7.66
CA ASP A 123 9.42 -14.65 7.30
C ASP A 123 9.39 -15.57 8.54
N SER A 124 9.71 -15.05 9.72
CA SER A 124 9.62 -15.76 11.00
C SER A 124 8.20 -15.80 11.60
N THR A 125 7.30 -14.93 11.11
CA THR A 125 5.93 -14.83 11.60
C THR A 125 5.04 -15.83 10.87
N ALA A 126 4.09 -16.45 11.58
CA ALA A 126 3.14 -17.36 10.95
C ALA A 126 2.35 -16.62 9.85
N PRO A 127 2.22 -17.21 8.65
CA PRO A 127 1.52 -16.55 7.55
C PRO A 127 0.07 -16.26 7.96
N ASN A 128 -0.31 -15.01 7.83
CA ASN A 128 -1.69 -14.58 7.92
C ASN A 128 -2.12 -14.08 6.53
N ASN A 129 -3.35 -14.38 6.13
CA ASN A 129 -3.87 -14.00 4.81
C ASN A 129 -4.31 -12.52 4.76
N ARG A 130 -3.65 -11.68 5.56
CA ARG A 130 -3.92 -10.24 5.68
C ARG A 130 -2.92 -9.50 4.82
N TYR A 131 -3.42 -8.48 4.13
CA TYR A 131 -2.62 -7.58 3.32
C TYR A 131 -1.62 -6.82 4.20
N LYS A 132 -0.37 -6.74 3.74
CA LYS A 132 0.76 -6.17 4.50
C LYS A 132 1.28 -4.92 3.83
N ILE A 133 1.48 -3.87 4.61
CA ILE A 133 1.95 -2.56 4.16
C ILE A 133 3.18 -2.19 4.97
N LEU A 134 4.22 -1.72 4.31
CA LEU A 134 5.34 -1.06 4.94
C LEU A 134 5.23 0.46 4.73
N LEU A 135 5.33 1.20 5.82
CA LEU A 135 5.49 2.65 5.86
C LEU A 135 6.91 2.98 6.32
N LEU A 136 7.73 3.50 5.43
CA LEU A 136 9.07 3.98 5.73
C LEU A 136 9.02 5.52 5.84
N LEU A 137 9.43 6.04 7.00
CA LEU A 137 9.51 7.47 7.31
C LEU A 137 10.99 7.87 7.41
N THR A 138 11.49 8.60 6.41
CA THR A 138 12.91 8.95 6.27
C THR A 138 13.08 10.23 5.45
N ASP A 139 14.25 10.85 5.47
CA ASP A 139 14.62 11.94 4.56
C ASP A 139 15.23 11.46 3.23
N LEU A 140 15.24 10.13 2.99
CA LEU A 140 15.82 9.44 1.82
C LEU A 140 17.35 9.47 1.75
N ARG A 141 18.04 10.09 2.71
CA ARG A 141 19.50 10.10 2.72
C ARG A 141 19.99 8.71 3.14
N HIS A 142 20.74 8.06 2.27
CA HIS A 142 21.36 6.77 2.57
C HIS A 142 22.86 6.96 2.80
N GLU A 143 23.31 6.63 4.00
CA GLU A 143 24.70 6.77 4.44
C GLU A 143 25.08 5.52 5.24
N ALA A 144 25.11 4.37 4.57
CA ALA A 144 25.39 3.11 5.23
C ALA A 144 26.91 2.95 5.48
N PRO A 145 27.31 2.43 6.65
CA PRO A 145 28.72 2.25 6.97
C PRO A 145 29.37 1.21 6.05
N TRP A 146 30.70 1.30 5.87
CA TRP A 146 31.48 0.36 5.04
C TRP A 146 31.36 -1.12 5.44
N SER A 147 30.97 -1.40 6.67
CA SER A 147 30.69 -2.75 7.15
C SER A 147 29.36 -3.31 6.63
N SER A 148 28.47 -2.46 6.14
CA SER A 148 27.19 -2.87 5.56
C SER A 148 27.38 -3.39 4.14
N ARG A 149 26.57 -4.39 3.77
CA ARG A 149 26.43 -4.83 2.38
C ARG A 149 25.82 -3.75 1.46
N TYR A 150 25.18 -2.75 2.04
CA TYR A 150 24.60 -1.58 1.35
C TYR A 150 25.47 -0.34 1.49
N ALA A 151 26.75 -0.50 1.84
CA ALA A 151 27.69 0.60 2.04
C ALA A 151 27.67 1.63 0.90
N GLY A 152 27.70 2.91 1.26
CA GLY A 152 27.75 4.01 0.32
C GLY A 152 27.02 5.25 0.82
N LEU A 153 27.32 6.39 0.18
CA LEU A 153 26.66 7.66 0.41
C LEU A 153 25.81 8.01 -0.81
N GLN A 154 24.52 8.24 -0.60
CA GLN A 154 23.58 8.71 -1.62
C GLN A 154 22.66 9.76 -0.99
N GLU A 155 22.65 10.96 -1.58
CA GLU A 155 21.84 12.10 -1.11
C GLU A 155 20.33 11.89 -1.30
N SER A 156 19.96 11.00 -2.21
CA SER A 156 18.59 10.54 -2.43
C SER A 156 18.63 9.07 -2.83
N TYR A 157 18.01 8.20 -2.05
CA TYR A 157 18.02 6.76 -2.30
C TYR A 157 17.02 6.39 -3.40
N GLU A 158 17.50 6.33 -4.65
CA GLU A 158 16.80 5.67 -5.75
C GLU A 158 17.25 4.22 -5.79
N SER A 159 16.35 3.31 -5.42
CA SER A 159 16.68 1.92 -5.24
C SER A 159 15.67 1.02 -5.91
N PRO A 160 16.10 -0.14 -6.47
CA PRO A 160 15.19 -1.18 -6.91
C PRO A 160 14.22 -1.60 -5.80
N TYR A 161 14.65 -1.54 -4.54
CA TYR A 161 13.81 -1.80 -3.37
C TYR A 161 12.61 -0.85 -3.26
N LEU A 162 12.71 0.35 -3.83
CA LEU A 162 11.68 1.40 -3.81
C LEU A 162 11.03 1.63 -5.18
N ALA A 163 11.36 0.84 -6.21
CA ALA A 163 10.91 1.07 -7.58
C ALA A 163 9.38 1.05 -7.75
N GLU A 164 8.70 0.23 -6.95
CA GLU A 164 7.23 0.12 -6.91
C GLU A 164 6.62 0.86 -5.71
N ALA A 165 7.44 1.61 -4.96
CA ALA A 165 6.99 2.31 -3.77
C ALA A 165 6.23 3.58 -4.14
N ARG A 166 5.16 3.87 -3.39
CA ARG A 166 4.53 5.18 -3.44
C ARG A 166 5.29 6.12 -2.52
N VAL A 167 5.94 7.12 -3.10
CA VAL A 167 6.66 8.17 -2.36
C VAL A 167 5.80 9.42 -2.28
N ILE A 168 5.52 9.88 -1.05
CA ILE A 168 4.80 11.12 -0.77
C ILE A 168 5.79 12.07 -0.07
N PRO A 169 6.20 13.18 -0.71
CA PRO A 169 7.04 14.17 -0.07
C PRO A 169 6.25 14.96 0.97
N HIS A 170 6.86 15.14 2.14
CA HIS A 170 6.53 16.18 3.10
C HIS A 170 7.57 17.29 3.02
N ASP A 171 7.42 18.36 3.82
CA ASP A 171 8.26 19.56 3.73
C ASP A 171 9.77 19.24 3.74
N SER A 172 10.23 18.35 4.63
CA SER A 172 11.65 18.00 4.79
C SER A 172 11.92 16.50 4.92
N TRP A 173 10.90 15.64 4.75
CA TRP A 173 11.01 14.18 4.87
C TRP A 173 10.00 13.50 3.94
N TYR A 174 10.03 12.18 3.84
CA TYR A 174 9.23 11.40 2.90
C TYR A 174 8.49 10.26 3.60
N GLU A 175 7.21 10.12 3.24
CA GLU A 175 6.41 8.92 3.52
C GLU A 175 6.54 7.99 2.32
N ILE A 176 7.07 6.80 2.54
CA ILE A 176 7.27 5.79 1.49
C ILE A 176 6.42 4.59 1.84
N THR A 177 5.41 4.32 1.03
CA THR A 177 4.52 3.18 1.20
C THR A 177 4.90 2.06 0.24
N LEU A 178 5.12 0.87 0.77
CA LEU A 178 5.36 -0.34 -0.01
C LEU A 178 4.26 -1.37 0.27
N ASP A 179 3.73 -1.94 -0.82
CA ASP A 179 2.91 -3.14 -0.75
C ASP A 179 3.82 -4.35 -0.55
N MET A 180 3.65 -5.02 0.60
CA MET A 180 4.49 -6.16 0.96
C MET A 180 4.06 -7.44 0.23
N ASP A 181 2.85 -7.51 -0.33
CA ASP A 181 2.40 -8.66 -1.13
C ASP A 181 3.01 -8.60 -2.56
N ILE A 182 3.53 -7.44 -2.99
CA ILE A 182 4.30 -7.26 -4.25
C ILE A 182 5.78 -7.68 -4.07
N GLN A 183 6.20 -8.04 -2.85
CA GLN A 183 7.62 -8.18 -2.53
C GLN A 183 8.34 -9.39 -3.14
N ASP A 184 7.64 -10.45 -3.53
CA ASP A 184 8.31 -11.53 -4.28
C ASP A 184 9.01 -10.98 -5.52
N LYS A 185 8.45 -9.94 -6.13
CA LYS A 185 9.00 -9.29 -7.32
C LYS A 185 10.13 -8.30 -6.99
N VAL A 186 10.00 -7.52 -5.92
CA VAL A 186 11.01 -6.50 -5.52
C VAL A 186 12.29 -7.15 -4.99
N ILE A 187 12.15 -8.23 -4.21
CA ILE A 187 13.27 -9.00 -3.66
C ILE A 187 13.98 -9.77 -4.78
N GLN A 188 13.22 -10.41 -5.68
CA GLN A 188 13.77 -11.08 -6.86
C GLN A 188 14.53 -10.09 -7.73
N THR A 189 13.92 -8.94 -8.06
CA THR A 189 14.57 -7.89 -8.86
C THR A 189 15.83 -7.36 -8.19
N SER A 190 15.84 -7.19 -6.87
CA SER A 190 17.01 -6.68 -6.13
C SER A 190 18.15 -7.71 -6.07
N GLY A 191 17.82 -8.99 -5.88
CA GLY A 191 18.77 -10.09 -5.96
C GLY A 191 19.35 -10.28 -7.37
N GLU A 192 18.51 -10.17 -8.40
CA GLU A 192 18.91 -10.27 -9.81
C GLU A 192 19.75 -9.07 -10.26
N LEU A 193 19.35 -7.83 -9.92
CA LEU A 193 20.11 -6.62 -10.27
C LEU A 193 21.47 -6.61 -9.58
N PHE A 194 21.54 -7.06 -8.34
CA PHE A 194 22.79 -7.19 -7.59
C PHE A 194 23.68 -8.29 -8.14
N SER A 195 23.11 -9.45 -8.50
CA SER A 195 23.86 -10.54 -9.16
C SER A 195 24.40 -10.07 -10.51
N ALA A 196 23.60 -9.34 -11.29
CA ALA A 196 24.03 -8.76 -12.57
C ALA A 196 25.17 -7.76 -12.39
N ILE A 197 25.16 -6.91 -11.36
CA ILE A 197 26.26 -5.99 -11.07
C ILE A 197 27.54 -6.74 -10.67
N LEU A 198 27.43 -7.81 -9.87
CA LEU A 198 28.58 -8.66 -9.51
C LEU A 198 29.14 -9.45 -10.70
N GLU A 199 28.26 -10.00 -11.54
CA GLU A 199 28.64 -10.73 -12.76
C GLU A 199 29.27 -9.80 -13.80
N THR A 200 28.84 -8.53 -13.85
CA THR A 200 29.46 -7.48 -14.66
C THR A 200 30.74 -6.92 -14.03
N ALA A 201 30.95 -7.07 -12.72
CA ALA A 201 32.19 -6.64 -12.05
C ALA A 201 33.36 -7.62 -12.28
N GLU A 202 33.09 -8.88 -12.61
CA GLU A 202 34.10 -9.89 -12.98
C GLU A 202 34.51 -9.84 -14.46
N THR A 203 33.77 -9.11 -15.30
CA THR A 203 34.20 -8.79 -16.66
C THR A 203 34.89 -7.44 -16.66
N PRO A 204 36.17 -7.34 -17.11
CA PRO A 204 36.83 -6.04 -17.22
C PRO A 204 35.96 -5.13 -18.09
N ARG A 205 35.53 -4.01 -17.51
CA ARG A 205 34.88 -2.93 -18.26
C ARG A 205 35.84 -2.55 -19.37
N ALA A 206 35.50 -2.89 -20.62
CA ALA A 206 36.29 -2.50 -21.77
C ALA A 206 36.43 -0.98 -21.70
N GLU A 207 37.68 -0.51 -21.54
CA GLU A 207 38.01 0.90 -21.65
C GLU A 207 37.68 1.34 -23.08
N GLU A 208 36.51 1.91 -23.30
CA GLU A 208 36.26 2.64 -24.52
C GLU A 208 36.93 4.02 -24.42
N THR A 209 38.08 4.15 -25.07
CA THR A 209 38.58 5.42 -25.60
C THR A 209 38.74 5.32 -27.12
N PRO A 210 38.63 6.45 -27.85
CA PRO A 210 38.04 6.50 -29.19
C PRO A 210 39.04 6.30 -30.34
N GLU A 211 38.50 5.79 -31.46
CA GLU A 211 38.95 5.82 -32.86
C GLU A 211 40.42 5.50 -33.21
N GLY A 212 40.62 4.47 -34.05
CA GLY A 212 41.69 4.49 -35.06
C GLY A 212 42.42 3.17 -35.35
N THR A 213 42.11 2.58 -36.51
CA THR A 213 43.00 1.85 -37.45
C THR A 213 43.59 0.45 -37.14
N VAL A 214 43.12 -0.49 -37.99
CA VAL A 214 43.78 -1.63 -38.68
C VAL A 214 44.05 -2.96 -37.94
N ALA A 215 43.23 -3.93 -38.37
CA ALA A 215 43.38 -5.39 -38.50
C ALA A 215 44.69 -6.09 -38.13
N MET A 216 44.55 -7.24 -37.44
CA MET A 216 45.10 -8.50 -37.92
C MET A 216 44.30 -9.72 -37.43
N GLU A 217 44.19 -10.65 -38.36
CA GLU A 217 43.48 -11.93 -38.40
C GLU A 217 44.20 -13.05 -37.62
N ASN A 218 43.42 -14.03 -37.13
CA ASN A 218 43.66 -15.48 -37.01
C ASN A 218 42.90 -16.01 -35.78
N ASP A 219 41.81 -16.75 -35.91
CA ASP A 219 41.65 -18.15 -36.38
C ASP A 219 41.63 -19.15 -35.22
N ASP A 220 40.71 -20.10 -35.40
CA ASP A 220 40.56 -21.42 -34.77
C ASP A 220 39.73 -21.61 -33.48
N ARG A 221 38.52 -22.19 -33.71
CA ARG A 221 38.01 -23.51 -33.22
C ARG A 221 37.71 -23.63 -31.70
N ASP A 222 36.72 -24.36 -31.19
CA ASP A 222 35.72 -25.34 -31.62
C ASP A 222 35.10 -25.78 -30.26
N SER A 223 33.80 -25.81 -30.00
CA SER A 223 32.92 -26.98 -30.16
C SER A 223 31.83 -26.92 -29.06
N THR A 224 30.57 -27.18 -29.46
CA THR A 224 29.54 -28.07 -28.84
C THR A 224 29.23 -27.99 -27.32
N ASN A 225 28.01 -28.13 -26.79
CA ASN A 225 26.70 -28.54 -27.32
C ASN A 225 25.59 -28.21 -26.28
N SER A 226 24.39 -27.93 -26.79
CA SER A 226 23.04 -28.34 -26.32
C SER A 226 22.76 -28.64 -24.82
N ASP A 227 21.73 -27.99 -24.24
CA ASP A 227 20.41 -28.63 -24.16
C ASP A 227 19.29 -27.65 -23.72
N ASP A 228 18.26 -27.64 -24.57
CA ASP A 228 16.98 -26.97 -24.47
C ASP A 228 16.03 -27.74 -23.53
N LYS A 229 15.32 -27.02 -22.65
CA LYS A 229 14.12 -27.56 -21.98
C LYS A 229 13.12 -26.46 -21.65
N THR A 230 12.27 -26.18 -22.64
CA THR A 230 10.93 -25.62 -22.49
C THR A 230 10.13 -26.30 -21.37
N VAL A 231 9.56 -25.52 -20.44
CA VAL A 231 8.45 -25.94 -19.58
C VAL A 231 7.31 -24.93 -19.71
N ASN A 232 6.16 -25.46 -20.10
CA ASN A 232 4.94 -24.74 -20.41
C ASN A 232 4.26 -24.14 -19.16
N SER A 233 3.65 -22.99 -19.43
CA SER A 233 2.64 -22.25 -18.67
C SER A 233 1.46 -23.11 -18.20
N ALA A 234 1.05 -22.94 -16.95
CA ALA A 234 -0.32 -23.17 -16.49
C ALA A 234 -0.71 -22.03 -15.54
N ARG A 235 -1.61 -21.18 -16.02
CA ARG A 235 -2.26 -20.06 -15.31
C ARG A 235 -3.37 -20.62 -14.41
N PRO A 236 -3.47 -20.27 -13.12
CA PRO A 236 -4.66 -20.60 -12.33
C PRO A 236 -5.83 -19.71 -12.78
N GLU A 237 -7.01 -20.29 -12.92
CA GLU A 237 -8.25 -19.55 -13.19
C GLU A 237 -8.67 -18.74 -11.97
N ASP A 238 -9.06 -17.49 -12.20
CA ASP A 238 -9.57 -16.56 -11.21
C ASP A 238 -10.96 -17.01 -10.74
N ASP A 239 -11.06 -17.51 -9.50
CA ASP A 239 -12.35 -17.69 -8.83
C ASP A 239 -12.99 -16.33 -8.55
N PRO A 240 -14.27 -16.09 -8.91
CA PRO A 240 -14.93 -14.82 -8.64
C PRO A 240 -15.10 -14.60 -7.14
N LEU A 241 -14.61 -13.46 -6.67
CA LEU A 241 -14.68 -13.03 -5.26
C LEU A 241 -16.13 -13.07 -4.72
N PRO A 242 -16.32 -13.49 -3.45
CA PRO A 242 -17.64 -13.56 -2.84
C PRO A 242 -18.28 -12.17 -2.73
N VAL A 243 -19.47 -12.02 -3.31
CA VAL A 243 -20.25 -10.78 -3.22
C VAL A 243 -20.63 -10.55 -1.75
N PRO A 244 -20.32 -9.39 -1.16
CA PRO A 244 -20.61 -9.13 0.26
C PRO A 244 -22.12 -9.14 0.53
N LEU A 245 -22.51 -9.73 1.65
CA LEU A 245 -23.91 -9.92 2.08
C LEU A 245 -24.74 -8.62 2.05
N SER A 246 -24.07 -7.47 2.25
CA SER A 246 -24.66 -6.13 2.19
C SER A 246 -25.21 -5.78 0.80
N VAL A 247 -24.54 -6.21 -0.28
CA VAL A 247 -24.98 -5.98 -1.67
C VAL A 247 -26.19 -6.84 -1.99
N VAL A 248 -26.22 -8.08 -1.51
CA VAL A 248 -27.38 -8.98 -1.65
C VAL A 248 -28.59 -8.41 -0.92
N LEU A 249 -28.43 -7.96 0.33
CA LEU A 249 -29.50 -7.34 1.10
C LEU A 249 -30.04 -6.05 0.46
N LEU A 250 -29.16 -5.22 -0.11
CA LEU A 250 -29.56 -4.01 -0.82
C LEU A 250 -30.37 -4.34 -2.09
N SER A 251 -29.96 -5.37 -2.85
CA SER A 251 -30.69 -5.81 -4.03
C SER A 251 -32.10 -6.33 -3.69
N LEU A 252 -32.24 -7.07 -2.58
CA LEU A 252 -33.53 -7.54 -2.09
C LEU A 252 -34.44 -6.41 -1.60
N LEU A 253 -33.87 -5.40 -0.94
CA LEU A 253 -34.61 -4.21 -0.51
C LEU A 253 -35.16 -3.42 -1.70
N ILE A 254 -34.35 -3.23 -2.76
CA ILE A 254 -34.76 -2.55 -3.99
C ILE A 254 -35.89 -3.33 -4.68
N ILE A 255 -35.76 -4.66 -4.78
CA ILE A 255 -36.80 -5.52 -5.35
C ILE A 255 -38.09 -5.45 -4.53
N ALA A 256 -38.01 -5.46 -3.20
CA ALA A 256 -39.17 -5.34 -2.31
C ALA A 256 -39.88 -3.97 -2.48
N LEU A 257 -39.12 -2.88 -2.60
CA LEU A 257 -39.67 -1.55 -2.83
C LEU A 257 -40.34 -1.43 -4.21
N LEU A 258 -39.76 -2.03 -5.25
CA LEU A 258 -40.36 -2.07 -6.59
C LEU A 258 -41.64 -2.95 -6.61
N ALA A 259 -41.60 -4.10 -5.93
CA ALA A 259 -42.73 -5.02 -5.83
C ALA A 259 -43.94 -4.42 -5.09
N VAL A 260 -43.71 -3.54 -4.10
CA VAL A 260 -44.79 -2.85 -3.37
C VAL A 260 -45.21 -1.54 -4.05
N GLY A 261 -44.27 -0.81 -4.67
CA GLY A 261 -44.53 0.48 -5.31
C GLY A 261 -45.36 0.39 -6.60
N ILE A 262 -45.12 -0.61 -7.43
CA ILE A 262 -45.81 -0.78 -8.73
C ILE A 262 -47.34 -1.09 -8.55
N PRO A 263 -47.76 -2.02 -7.69
CA PRO A 263 -49.19 -2.27 -7.45
C PRO A 263 -49.91 -1.09 -6.79
N ALA A 264 -49.26 -0.38 -5.86
CA ALA A 264 -49.85 0.78 -5.18
C ALA A 264 -50.11 1.94 -6.16
N ALA A 265 -49.17 2.21 -7.06
CA ALA A 265 -49.32 3.24 -8.10
C ALA A 265 -50.43 2.88 -9.10
N ARG A 266 -50.53 1.60 -9.51
CA ARG A 266 -51.63 1.13 -10.39
C ARG A 266 -53.00 1.24 -9.72
N LYS A 267 -53.12 0.90 -8.44
CA LYS A 267 -54.37 1.01 -7.69
C LYS A 267 -54.84 2.46 -7.53
N MET A 268 -53.91 3.40 -7.33
CA MET A 268 -54.23 4.84 -7.24
C MET A 268 -54.64 5.44 -8.58
N LYS A 269 -54.07 4.98 -9.70
CA LYS A 269 -54.47 5.43 -11.03
C LYS A 269 -55.88 4.96 -11.38
N ASN A 270 -56.18 3.67 -11.19
CA ASN A 270 -57.51 3.12 -11.45
C ASN A 270 -58.60 3.73 -10.56
N ALA A 271 -58.29 4.08 -9.31
CA ALA A 271 -59.23 4.76 -8.41
C ALA A 271 -59.51 6.22 -8.81
N ARG A 272 -58.60 6.85 -9.57
CA ARG A 272 -58.77 8.21 -10.10
C ARG A 272 -59.59 8.20 -11.38
N ASP A 273 -59.28 7.29 -12.30
CA ASP A 273 -60.00 7.15 -13.57
C ASP A 273 -61.49 6.80 -13.32
N ASN A 274 -61.79 5.91 -12.36
CA ASN A 274 -63.18 5.58 -11.98
C ASN A 274 -63.97 6.73 -11.34
N ARG A 275 -63.30 7.76 -10.77
CA ARG A 275 -63.96 8.94 -10.20
C ARG A 275 -64.29 9.99 -11.26
N GLU A 276 -63.52 10.04 -12.35
CA GLU A 276 -63.75 10.97 -13.45
C GLU A 276 -64.95 10.49 -14.30
N GLU A 277 -65.07 9.18 -14.58
CA GLU A 277 -66.23 8.60 -15.30
C GLU A 277 -67.58 8.73 -14.57
N THR A 278 -67.60 8.72 -13.23
CA THR A 278 -68.84 8.89 -12.44
C THR A 278 -69.30 10.35 -12.36
N SER A 279 -68.46 11.31 -12.77
CA SER A 279 -68.79 12.74 -12.78
C SER A 279 -69.30 13.26 -14.13
N GLU A 280 -69.05 12.54 -15.23
CA GLU A 280 -69.55 12.88 -16.57
C GLU A 280 -70.95 12.31 -16.87
N ASN A 281 -71.43 11.36 -16.08
CA ASN A 281 -72.73 10.69 -16.28
C ASN A 281 -73.86 11.23 -15.37
N ARG A 282 -73.77 12.48 -14.91
CA ARG A 282 -74.75 13.09 -13.99
C ARG A 282 -75.27 14.44 -14.48
#